data_AF-A0A966WQA3-F1
#
_entry.id   AF-A0A966WQA3-F1
#
_cell.length_a   1.000
_cell.length_b   1.000
_cell.length_c   1.000
_cell.angle_alpha   90.00
_cell.angle_beta   90.00
_cell.angle_gamma   90.00
#
_symmetry.space_group_name_H-M   'P 1'
#
loop_
_entity.id
_entity.type
_entity.pdbx_description
1 polymer ?
#
loop_
_entity_poly.entity_id
_entity_poly.type
_entity_poly.pdbx_seq_one_letter_code
_entity_poly.pdbx_strand_id
1 'polypeptide(L)'
;MRILLLLALLAFPAAAQQRGLAIYDGSWVGMRTLQCRVGGRLQRERVTMTIRNGEVTVPGLLGDPELIGTVDARGEVRLPQFNTFGRGEGTIRGDHFEGEHMNRSRNCLMNYDLRREPAPARR
;
A
#
# COMPACT_ATOMS: atom_id res chain seq x y z
N MET A 1 26.41 36.67 35.03
CA MET A 1 26.33 35.44 34.21
C MET A 1 24.89 34.92 34.23
N ARG A 2 24.11 35.16 33.16
CA ARG A 2 22.76 34.60 32.96
C ARG A 2 22.53 34.43 31.46
N ILE A 3 23.01 33.33 30.88
CA ILE A 3 22.65 32.90 29.53
C ILE A 3 22.47 31.39 29.58
N LEU A 4 21.27 30.93 29.98
CA LEU A 4 20.83 29.56 29.82
C LEU A 4 19.30 29.57 29.71
N LEU A 5 18.78 29.89 28.53
CA LEU A 5 17.38 29.64 28.19
C LEU A 5 17.20 29.77 26.68
N LEU A 6 17.53 28.71 25.95
CA LEU A 6 17.11 28.49 24.55
C LEU A 6 17.38 27.04 24.18
N LEU A 7 16.54 26.13 24.65
CA LEU A 7 16.54 24.71 24.27
C LEU A 7 15.10 24.16 24.40
N ALA A 8 14.20 24.70 23.58
CA ALA A 8 12.84 24.18 23.49
C ALA A 8 12.28 24.50 22.11
N LEU A 9 12.64 23.72 21.07
CA LEU A 9 11.95 23.69 19.76
C LEU A 9 12.54 22.60 18.85
N LEU A 10 12.50 21.32 19.24
CA LEU A 10 12.88 20.21 18.33
C LEU A 10 11.99 18.95 18.43
N ALA A 11 10.75 19.04 18.94
CA ALA A 11 9.97 17.85 19.28
C ALA A 11 8.73 17.53 18.39
N PHE A 12 8.48 18.20 17.25
CA PHE A 12 7.12 18.16 16.66
C PHE A 12 6.88 17.85 15.15
N PRO A 13 7.74 17.15 14.37
CA PRO A 13 7.30 16.72 13.04
C PRO A 13 6.62 15.34 13.00
N ALA A 14 6.90 14.42 13.94
CA ALA A 14 6.43 13.03 13.84
C ALA A 14 4.89 12.88 13.96
N ALA A 15 4.26 13.62 14.89
CA ALA A 15 2.82 13.52 15.14
C ALA A 15 1.96 14.14 14.02
N ALA A 16 2.44 15.19 13.36
CA ALA A 16 1.73 15.82 12.25
C ALA A 16 1.71 14.90 11.01
N GLN A 17 2.81 14.20 10.76
CA GLN A 17 2.92 13.26 9.65
C GLN A 17 2.01 12.03 9.85
N GLN A 18 1.88 11.53 11.07
CA GLN A 18 0.99 10.40 11.39
C GLN A 18 -0.50 10.72 11.17
N ARG A 19 -0.94 11.94 11.50
CA ARG A 19 -2.33 12.38 11.25
C ARG A 19 -2.70 12.39 9.77
N GLY A 20 -1.73 12.71 8.91
CA GLY A 20 -1.94 12.71 7.45
C GLY A 20 -2.13 11.31 6.86
N LEU A 21 -1.63 10.26 7.52
CA LEU A 21 -1.71 8.88 7.02
C LEU A 21 -2.98 8.16 7.44
N ALA A 22 -3.56 8.55 8.58
CA ALA A 22 -4.78 7.94 9.12
C ALA A 22 -6.00 8.06 8.19
N ILE A 23 -5.99 9.00 7.22
CA ILE A 23 -7.06 9.14 6.23
C ILE A 23 -7.18 7.92 5.31
N TYR A 24 -6.10 7.16 5.14
CA TYR A 24 -6.05 5.96 4.30
C TYR A 24 -6.39 4.68 5.05
N ASP A 25 -6.44 4.73 6.39
CA ASP A 25 -6.67 3.55 7.22
C ASP A 25 -8.00 2.86 6.89
N GLY A 26 -7.97 1.52 6.87
CA GLY A 26 -9.14 0.69 6.61
C GLY A 26 -8.87 -0.48 5.66
N SER A 27 -9.96 -1.13 5.25
CA SER A 27 -9.94 -2.24 4.30
C SER A 27 -10.24 -1.76 2.88
N TRP A 28 -9.50 -2.29 1.93
CA TRP A 28 -9.59 -1.99 0.51
C TRP A 28 -9.73 -3.30 -0.25
N VAL A 29 -10.83 -3.50 -0.95
CA VAL A 29 -11.20 -4.79 -1.54
C VAL A 29 -11.44 -4.63 -3.03
N GLY A 30 -10.94 -5.59 -3.80
CA GLY A 30 -11.12 -5.61 -5.25
C GLY A 30 -10.33 -6.73 -5.90
N MET A 31 -9.82 -6.49 -7.10
CA MET A 31 -9.20 -7.51 -7.93
C MET A 31 -7.69 -7.35 -8.02
N ARG A 32 -6.97 -8.45 -7.81
CA ARG A 32 -5.61 -8.66 -8.27
C ARG A 32 -5.63 -9.45 -9.58
N THR A 33 -4.96 -8.94 -10.60
CA THR A 33 -4.87 -9.59 -11.92
C THR A 33 -3.41 -9.89 -12.26
N LEU A 34 -3.08 -11.16 -12.43
CA LEU A 34 -1.78 -11.61 -12.93
C LEU A 34 -1.91 -11.97 -14.41
N GLN A 35 -1.15 -11.27 -15.26
CA GLN A 35 -1.10 -11.51 -16.71
C GLN A 35 0.33 -11.84 -17.13
N CYS A 36 0.54 -13.04 -17.67
CA CYS A 36 1.83 -13.47 -18.21
C CYS A 36 1.75 -13.71 -19.73
N ARG A 37 2.61 -13.04 -20.49
CA ARG A 37 2.77 -13.24 -21.95
C ARG A 37 3.23 -14.66 -22.27
N VAL A 38 4.21 -15.15 -21.53
CA VAL A 38 4.72 -16.52 -21.69
C VAL A 38 3.72 -17.48 -21.04
N GLY A 39 3.03 -18.26 -21.87
CA GLY A 39 2.03 -19.24 -21.44
C GLY A 39 0.58 -18.73 -21.40
N GLY A 40 0.32 -17.47 -21.80
CA GLY A 40 -1.04 -16.93 -21.92
C GLY A 40 -1.88 -16.97 -20.63
N ARG A 41 -1.23 -17.02 -19.47
CA ARG A 41 -1.92 -17.20 -18.18
C ARG A 41 -2.49 -15.87 -17.72
N LEU A 42 -3.80 -15.87 -17.51
CA LEU A 42 -4.54 -14.80 -16.83
C LEU A 42 -5.14 -15.39 -15.56
N GLN A 43 -4.73 -14.87 -14.41
CA GLN A 43 -5.32 -15.21 -13.13
C GLN A 43 -5.93 -13.94 -12.53
N ARG A 44 -7.16 -14.06 -12.02
CA ARG A 44 -7.88 -12.98 -11.36
C ARG A 44 -8.34 -13.47 -10.01
N GLU A 45 -8.07 -12.69 -8.98
CA GLU A 45 -8.35 -13.06 -7.60
C GLU A 45 -8.88 -11.85 -6.83
N ARG A 46 -9.92 -12.07 -6.03
CA ARG A 46 -10.40 -11.04 -5.12
C ARG A 46 -9.47 -10.98 -3.90
N VAL A 47 -8.93 -9.80 -3.60
CA VAL A 47 -8.01 -9.60 -2.48
C VAL A 47 -8.45 -8.45 -1.61
N THR A 48 -8.00 -8.47 -0.36
CA THR A 48 -8.18 -7.39 0.61
C THR A 48 -6.83 -6.82 0.99
N MET A 49 -6.63 -5.53 0.71
CA MET A 49 -5.53 -4.73 1.24
C MET A 49 -5.99 -4.03 2.51
N THR A 50 -5.17 -4.03 3.55
CA THR A 50 -5.43 -3.28 4.79
C THR A 50 -4.39 -2.19 4.94
N ILE A 51 -4.81 -0.98 5.32
CA ILE A 51 -3.91 0.11 5.66
C ILE A 51 -4.08 0.47 7.13
N ARG A 52 -2.97 0.57 7.86
CA ARG A 52 -2.95 1.01 9.27
C ARG A 52 -1.72 1.85 9.55
N ASN A 53 -1.90 3.09 9.96
CA ASN A 53 -0.82 4.03 10.30
C ASN A 53 0.25 4.15 9.20
N GLY A 54 -0.18 4.10 7.93
CA GLY A 54 0.72 4.16 6.78
C GLY A 54 1.38 2.84 6.38
N GLU A 55 1.21 1.76 7.14
CA GLU A 55 1.60 0.41 6.73
C GLU A 55 0.51 -0.19 5.84
N VAL A 56 0.92 -0.82 4.75
CA VAL A 56 0.03 -1.45 3.77
C VAL A 56 0.26 -2.95 3.81
N THR A 57 -0.78 -3.74 4.07
CA THR A 57 -0.74 -5.20 4.05
C THR A 57 -1.59 -5.73 2.91
N VAL A 58 -1.02 -6.56 2.05
CA VAL A 58 -1.71 -7.23 0.93
C VAL A 58 -1.39 -8.72 0.98
N PRO A 59 -2.35 -9.64 0.77
CA PRO A 59 -2.04 -11.06 0.71
C PRO A 59 -1.05 -11.37 -0.42
N GLY A 60 -0.15 -12.33 -0.20
CA GLY A 60 0.71 -12.89 -1.25
C GLY A 60 -0.08 -13.68 -2.30
N LEU A 61 0.61 -14.37 -3.20
CA LEU A 61 -0.03 -15.41 -4.02
C LEU A 61 -0.35 -16.63 -3.13
N LEU A 62 -1.11 -17.58 -3.66
CA LEU A 62 -1.49 -18.78 -2.91
C LEU A 62 -0.26 -19.52 -2.37
N GLY A 63 -0.16 -19.63 -1.04
CA GLY A 63 0.96 -20.27 -0.35
C GLY A 63 2.14 -19.34 -0.01
N ASP A 64 2.10 -18.08 -0.46
CA ASP A 64 3.11 -17.08 -0.15
C ASP A 64 2.72 -16.20 1.05
N PRO A 65 3.72 -15.62 1.76
CA PRO A 65 3.45 -14.68 2.85
C PRO A 65 2.80 -13.39 2.36
N GLU A 66 2.21 -12.65 3.30
CA GLU A 66 1.70 -11.30 3.04
C GLU A 66 2.82 -10.33 2.62
N LEU A 67 2.44 -9.37 1.79
CA LEU A 67 3.29 -8.27 1.35
C LEU A 67 3.03 -7.07 2.27
N ILE A 68 4.10 -6.59 2.92
CA ILE A 68 4.06 -5.43 3.81
C ILE A 68 4.79 -4.27 3.14
N GLY A 69 4.03 -3.23 2.80
CA GLY A 69 4.48 -2.01 2.15
C GLY A 69 4.13 -0.76 2.96
N THR A 70 4.21 0.39 2.29
CA THR A 70 3.96 1.70 2.90
C THR A 70 3.13 2.60 1.99
N VAL A 71 2.37 3.52 2.57
CA VAL A 71 1.72 4.64 1.86
C VAL A 71 2.26 5.97 2.40
N ASP A 72 2.54 6.91 1.51
CA ASP A 72 2.96 8.27 1.88
C ASP A 72 1.77 9.24 2.01
N ALA A 73 2.04 10.46 2.49
CA ALA A 73 1.01 11.47 2.71
C ALA A 73 0.34 11.99 1.41
N ARG A 74 0.84 11.59 0.23
CA ARG A 74 0.26 11.91 -1.08
C ARG A 74 -0.56 10.75 -1.64
N GLY A 75 -0.65 9.64 -0.91
CA GLY A 75 -1.35 8.43 -1.35
C GLY A 75 -0.49 7.53 -2.26
N GLU A 76 0.82 7.77 -2.36
CA GLU A 76 1.70 6.88 -3.11
C GLU A 76 2.02 5.64 -2.28
N VAL A 77 1.76 4.46 -2.85
CA VAL A 77 1.94 3.16 -2.21
C VAL A 77 3.18 2.48 -2.78
N ARG A 78 4.01 1.93 -1.89
CA ARG A 78 5.18 1.12 -2.25
C ARG A 78 5.08 -0.24 -1.61
N LEU A 79 5.07 -1.28 -2.43
CA LEU A 79 5.07 -2.68 -2.00
C LEU A 79 6.47 -3.30 -2.18
N PRO A 80 6.83 -4.28 -1.34
CA PRO A 80 8.16 -4.88 -1.39
C PRO A 80 8.37 -5.67 -2.69
N GLN A 81 9.62 -6.04 -2.95
CA GLN A 81 9.88 -7.04 -4.00
C GLN A 81 9.24 -8.37 -3.58
N PHE A 82 8.62 -9.06 -4.53
CA PHE A 82 7.95 -10.33 -4.28
C PHE A 82 8.33 -11.36 -5.35
N ASN A 83 9.01 -12.44 -4.95
CA ASN A 83 9.46 -13.49 -5.86
C ASN A 83 10.19 -12.91 -7.10
N THR A 84 9.77 -13.27 -8.31
CA THR A 84 10.33 -12.76 -9.58
C THR A 84 9.78 -11.40 -10.00
N PHE A 85 8.77 -10.90 -9.29
CA PHE A 85 8.27 -9.54 -9.47
C PHE A 85 9.21 -8.54 -8.81
N GLY A 86 9.34 -7.38 -9.45
CA GLY A 86 9.99 -6.22 -8.85
C GLY A 86 9.24 -5.68 -7.64
N ARG A 87 9.69 -4.53 -7.15
CA ARG A 87 8.91 -3.73 -6.19
C ARG A 87 7.59 -3.33 -6.84
N GLY A 88 6.55 -3.27 -6.02
CA GLY A 88 5.25 -2.79 -6.45
C GLY A 88 5.09 -1.30 -6.17
N GLU A 89 4.33 -0.64 -7.02
CA GLU A 89 4.02 0.78 -6.92
C GLU A 89 2.53 0.99 -7.21
N GLY A 90 1.93 2.02 -6.62
CA GLY A 90 0.54 2.35 -6.85
C GLY A 90 0.14 3.66 -6.21
N THR A 91 -1.09 4.09 -6.43
CA THR A 91 -1.61 5.36 -5.91
C THR A 91 -3.04 5.19 -5.41
N ILE A 92 -3.36 5.86 -4.32
CA ILE A 92 -4.72 6.00 -3.80
C ILE A 92 -5.31 7.34 -4.24
N ARG A 93 -6.48 7.30 -4.88
CA ARG A 93 -7.24 8.47 -5.34
C ARG A 93 -8.69 8.36 -4.86
N GLY A 94 -9.03 9.10 -3.81
CA GLY A 94 -10.36 9.04 -3.21
C GLY A 94 -10.62 7.68 -2.56
N ASP A 95 -11.59 6.94 -3.07
CA ASP A 95 -11.97 5.59 -2.60
C ASP A 95 -11.32 4.46 -3.42
N HIS A 96 -10.40 4.78 -4.33
CA HIS A 96 -9.82 3.84 -5.30
C HIS A 96 -8.31 3.72 -5.15
N PHE A 97 -7.79 2.49 -5.16
CA PHE A 97 -6.38 2.16 -5.21
C PHE A 97 -6.08 1.41 -6.51
N GLU A 98 -5.10 1.92 -7.25
CA GLU A 98 -4.52 1.25 -8.43
C GLU A 98 -3.03 1.02 -8.18
N GLY A 99 -2.53 -0.17 -8.49
CA GLY A 99 -1.10 -0.45 -8.38
C GLY A 99 -0.68 -1.64 -9.21
N GLU A 100 0.63 -1.86 -9.30
CA GLU A 100 1.21 -2.95 -10.08
C GLU A 100 2.53 -3.44 -9.51
N HIS A 101 2.88 -4.69 -9.83
CA HIS A 101 4.24 -5.20 -9.82
C HIS A 101 4.60 -5.69 -11.22
N MET A 102 5.71 -5.20 -11.76
CA MET A 102 6.28 -5.70 -13.02
C MET A 102 7.37 -6.75 -12.76
N ASN A 103 7.35 -7.86 -13.49
CA ASN A 103 8.44 -8.84 -13.46
C ASN A 103 9.73 -8.28 -14.08
N ARG A 104 10.90 -8.70 -13.57
CA ARG A 104 12.22 -8.30 -14.11
C ARG A 104 12.38 -8.58 -15.61
N SER A 105 11.80 -9.67 -16.11
CA SER A 105 11.81 -10.04 -17.52
C SER A 105 10.67 -9.41 -18.33
N ARG A 106 9.83 -8.57 -17.71
CA ARG A 106 8.67 -7.87 -18.30
C ARG A 106 7.69 -8.80 -19.03
N ASN A 107 7.71 -10.08 -18.68
CA ASN A 107 6.86 -11.10 -19.26
C ASN A 107 5.57 -11.35 -18.45
N CYS A 108 5.55 -10.89 -17.20
CA CYS A 108 4.40 -10.96 -16.30
C CYS A 108 4.17 -9.60 -15.64
N LEU A 109 2.90 -9.23 -15.50
CA LEU A 109 2.41 -8.04 -14.84
C LEU A 109 1.35 -8.45 -13.81
N MET A 110 1.45 -7.94 -12.60
CA MET A 110 0.48 -8.16 -11.54
C MET A 110 -0.14 -6.82 -11.14
N ASN A 111 -1.40 -6.60 -11.47
CA ASN A 111 -2.12 -5.35 -11.21
C ASN A 111 -3.10 -5.50 -10.05
N TYR A 112 -3.40 -4.37 -9.41
CA TYR A 112 -4.35 -4.23 -8.32
C TYR A 112 -5.33 -3.12 -8.67
N ASP A 113 -6.62 -3.40 -8.47
CA ASP A 113 -7.73 -2.47 -8.63
C ASP A 113 -8.69 -2.70 -7.46
N LEU A 114 -8.52 -1.89 -6.40
CA LEU A 114 -9.19 -2.07 -5.12
C LEU A 114 -9.99 -0.83 -4.73
N ARG A 115 -11.16 -1.02 -4.12
CA ARG A 115 -11.97 0.08 -3.57
C ARG A 115 -12.03 0.01 -2.06
N ARG A 116 -12.07 1.17 -1.40
CA ARG A 116 -12.23 1.25 0.04
C ARG A 116 -13.58 0.64 0.43
N GLU A 117 -13.56 -0.32 1.35
CA GLU A 117 -14.80 -0.79 1.96
C GLU A 117 -15.36 0.32 2.87
N PRO A 118 -16.67 0.61 2.77
CA PRO A 118 -17.30 1.52 3.70
C PRO A 118 -17.17 0.94 5.12
N ALA A 119 -16.83 1.80 6.09
CA ALA A 119 -16.78 1.38 7.49
C ALA A 119 -18.14 0.73 7.84
N PRO A 120 -18.15 -0.43 8.53
CA PRO A 120 -19.39 -1.10 8.89
C PRO A 120 -20.27 -0.10 9.65
N ALA A 121 -21.52 0.06 9.21
CA ALA A 121 -22.49 0.88 9.91
C ALA A 121 -22.57 0.35 11.34
N ARG A 122 -22.16 1.17 12.32
CA ARG A 122 -22.30 0.82 13.74
C ARG A 122 -23.78 0.57 14.01
N ARG A 123 -24.14 -0.69 14.27
CA ARG A 123 -25.46 -1.07 14.79
C ARG A 123 -25.47 -0.93 16.29
#